data_AF-A0A836RV96-F1
#
_entry.id   AF-A0A836RV96-F1
#
_cell.length_a   1.000
_cell.length_b   1.000
_cell.length_c   1.000
_cell.angle_alpha   90.00
_cell.angle_beta   90.00
_cell.angle_gamma   90.00
#
_symmetry.space_group_name_H-M   'P 1'
#
loop_
_entity.id
_entity.type
_entity.pdbx_description
1 polymer ?
#
loop_
_entity_poly.entity_id
_entity_poly.type
_entity_poly.pdbx_seq_one_letter_code
_entity_poly.pdbx_strand_id
1 'polypeptide(L)'
;MFLSSGFYGDPERVSLDLVEVAEELRRRGYKGYIHLRLMPGTPSWVIREALRVANRVGLNLEAPGPSFFAEIAPSKGGWNLDILSRLLYAASVARYPSRVDTQLVLGASGESDLDVLKLVEYLVGLGVGRIHFSPYTPVPGTPLARVRRRQTPLWRSRQLYEAETLIRDYGFRLRDLEPLLDDEGNIPPSSAPLKRRLARAHPEWFPVDPETASLRELLRVPGIGPRRARRIIAARARGELSLHVLRRLLGSGWRIAQRYLDLSSLGAGALDSYT
;
A
#
# COMPACT_ATOMS: atom_id res chain seq x y z
N MET A 1 5.61 -19.85 -2.61
CA MET A 1 5.22 -20.23 -3.98
C MET A 1 4.17 -19.25 -4.49
N PHE A 2 4.33 -18.82 -5.74
CA PHE A 2 3.40 -17.94 -6.45
C PHE A 2 2.89 -18.70 -7.67
N LEU A 3 1.57 -18.79 -7.82
CA LEU A 3 0.91 -19.50 -8.91
C LEU A 3 0.03 -18.51 -9.69
N SER A 4 0.23 -18.45 -10.99
CA SER A 4 -0.50 -17.60 -11.92
C SER A 4 -0.69 -18.36 -13.22
N SER A 5 -1.79 -18.09 -13.93
CA SER A 5 -1.98 -18.58 -15.29
C SER A 5 -1.43 -17.58 -16.30
N GLY A 6 -0.85 -18.09 -17.39
CA GLY A 6 -0.55 -17.33 -18.62
C GLY A 6 -1.51 -17.66 -19.77
N PHE A 7 -2.47 -18.55 -19.55
CA PHE A 7 -3.42 -19.00 -20.57
C PHE A 7 -4.70 -18.16 -20.53
N TYR A 8 -5.15 -17.72 -21.71
CA TYR A 8 -6.48 -17.19 -21.93
C TYR A 8 -7.44 -18.35 -22.17
N GLY A 9 -8.49 -18.43 -21.35
CA GLY A 9 -9.50 -19.47 -21.39
C GLY A 9 -10.67 -19.10 -20.49
N ASP A 10 -11.55 -20.05 -20.22
CA ASP A 10 -12.66 -19.86 -19.28
C ASP A 10 -12.11 -19.46 -17.88
N PRO A 11 -12.47 -18.28 -17.35
CA PRO A 11 -11.90 -17.77 -16.10
C PRO A 11 -12.14 -18.65 -14.88
N GLU A 12 -13.29 -19.33 -14.84
CA GLU A 12 -13.67 -20.24 -13.77
C GLU A 12 -12.76 -21.47 -13.81
N ARG A 13 -12.66 -22.15 -14.95
CA ARG A 13 -11.79 -23.31 -15.14
C ARG A 13 -10.33 -23.01 -14.81
N VAL A 14 -9.77 -21.94 -15.37
CA VAL A 14 -8.37 -21.57 -15.13
C VAL A 14 -8.10 -21.28 -13.66
N SER A 15 -9.05 -20.63 -12.98
CA SER A 15 -8.89 -20.32 -11.55
C SER A 15 -9.09 -21.56 -10.67
N LEU A 16 -9.94 -22.50 -11.08
CA LEU A 16 -10.09 -23.80 -10.43
C LEU A 16 -8.82 -24.65 -10.54
N ASP A 17 -8.20 -24.71 -11.72
CA ASP A 17 -6.92 -25.42 -11.90
C ASP A 17 -5.85 -24.90 -10.91
N LEU A 18 -5.80 -23.59 -10.67
CA LEU A 18 -4.89 -22.99 -9.67
C LEU A 18 -5.23 -23.41 -8.23
N VAL A 19 -6.52 -23.52 -7.90
CA VAL A 19 -6.99 -24.00 -6.59
C VAL A 19 -6.65 -25.47 -6.41
N GLU A 20 -6.90 -26.32 -7.40
CA GLU A 20 -6.59 -27.75 -7.37
C GLU A 20 -5.09 -28.00 -7.17
N VAL A 21 -4.23 -27.25 -7.86
CA VAL A 21 -2.78 -27.30 -7.65
C VAL A 21 -2.43 -26.92 -6.21
N ALA A 22 -3.03 -25.86 -5.66
CA ALA A 22 -2.79 -25.47 -4.28
C ALA A 22 -3.27 -26.54 -3.28
N GLU A 23 -4.39 -27.20 -3.55
CA GLU A 23 -4.92 -28.29 -2.72
C GLU A 23 -4.03 -29.52 -2.75
N GLU A 24 -3.54 -29.90 -3.93
CA GLU A 24 -2.57 -30.97 -4.10
C GLU A 24 -1.30 -30.69 -3.30
N LEU A 25 -0.78 -29.46 -3.36
CA LEU A 25 0.37 -29.05 -2.56
C LEU A 25 0.10 -29.18 -1.05
N ARG A 26 -1.10 -28.81 -0.57
CA ARG A 26 -1.47 -29.01 0.84
C ARG A 26 -1.58 -30.49 1.18
N ARG A 27 -2.19 -31.31 0.34
CA ARG A 27 -2.32 -32.76 0.53
C ARG A 27 -0.96 -33.46 0.58
N ARG A 28 0.03 -32.97 -0.19
CA ARG A 28 1.43 -33.42 -0.13
C ARG A 28 2.24 -32.82 1.02
N GLY A 29 1.61 -32.06 1.93
CA GLY A 29 2.24 -31.55 3.14
C GLY A 29 3.01 -30.22 2.99
N TYR A 30 2.87 -29.49 1.86
CA TYR A 30 3.50 -28.18 1.72
C TYR A 30 2.85 -27.15 2.67
N LYS A 31 3.58 -26.74 3.71
CA LYS A 31 3.15 -25.74 4.71
C LYS A 31 3.58 -24.31 4.39
N GLY A 32 4.32 -24.11 3.30
CA GLY A 32 4.83 -22.81 2.92
C GLY A 32 3.75 -21.86 2.39
N TYR A 33 4.15 -20.61 2.13
CA TYR A 33 3.28 -19.58 1.59
C TYR A 33 2.83 -19.92 0.15
N ILE A 34 1.53 -19.82 -0.13
CA ILE A 34 0.90 -19.92 -1.45
C ILE A 34 0.16 -18.62 -1.76
N HIS A 35 0.44 -18.03 -2.92
CA HIS A 35 -0.27 -16.89 -3.47
C HIS A 35 -0.82 -17.25 -4.84
N LEU A 36 -2.13 -17.12 -5.00
CA LEU A 36 -2.84 -17.37 -6.25
C LEU A 36 -3.20 -16.05 -6.94
N ARG A 37 -2.91 -15.95 -8.24
CA ARG A 37 -3.45 -14.89 -9.10
C ARG A 37 -4.65 -15.43 -9.87
N LEU A 38 -5.84 -14.99 -9.47
CA LEU A 38 -7.10 -15.41 -10.06
C LEU A 38 -7.41 -14.58 -11.32
N MET A 39 -8.19 -15.16 -12.22
CA MET A 39 -8.54 -14.52 -13.49
C MET A 39 -9.65 -13.45 -13.33
N PRO A 40 -9.67 -12.40 -14.16
CA PRO A 40 -10.87 -11.60 -14.35
C PRO A 40 -12.09 -12.49 -14.66
N GLY A 41 -13.21 -12.26 -13.98
CA GLY A 41 -14.45 -13.02 -14.16
C GLY A 41 -14.56 -14.23 -13.22
N THR A 42 -13.54 -14.53 -12.40
CA THR A 42 -13.57 -15.66 -11.47
C THR A 42 -14.84 -15.63 -10.59
N PRO A 43 -15.65 -16.69 -10.57
CA PRO A 43 -16.85 -16.74 -9.75
C PRO A 43 -16.54 -16.64 -8.27
N SER A 44 -17.45 -16.02 -7.53
CA SER A 44 -17.32 -15.79 -6.08
C SER A 44 -17.13 -17.06 -5.26
N TRP A 45 -17.62 -18.21 -5.73
CA TRP A 45 -17.45 -19.48 -5.04
C TRP A 45 -16.01 -20.01 -5.19
N VAL A 46 -15.39 -19.90 -6.37
CA VAL A 46 -13.98 -20.25 -6.60
C VAL A 46 -13.05 -19.37 -5.76
N ILE A 47 -13.36 -18.07 -5.62
CA ILE A 47 -12.61 -17.15 -4.76
C ILE A 47 -12.61 -17.64 -3.30
N ARG A 48 -13.75 -18.18 -2.81
CA ARG A 48 -13.82 -18.73 -1.45
C ARG A 48 -12.92 -19.96 -1.31
N GLU A 49 -12.99 -20.90 -2.25
CA GLU A 49 -12.15 -22.10 -2.22
C GLU A 49 -10.65 -21.73 -2.29
N ALA A 50 -10.28 -20.78 -3.16
CA ALA A 50 -8.93 -20.23 -3.21
C ALA A 50 -8.47 -19.66 -1.86
N LEU A 51 -9.32 -18.92 -1.15
CA LEU A 51 -9.05 -18.38 0.18
C LEU A 51 -9.01 -19.44 1.29
N ARG A 52 -9.54 -20.66 1.09
CA ARG A 52 -9.39 -21.76 2.06
C ARG A 52 -8.00 -22.37 2.00
N VAL A 53 -7.44 -22.51 0.79
CA VAL A 53 -6.20 -23.25 0.55
C VAL A 53 -4.95 -22.35 0.48
N ALA A 54 -5.08 -21.13 -0.06
CA ALA A 54 -3.97 -20.21 -0.30
C ALA A 54 -3.80 -19.20 0.84
N ASN A 55 -2.58 -18.73 1.06
CA ASN A 55 -2.31 -17.68 2.05
C ASN A 55 -2.79 -16.31 1.55
N ARG A 56 -2.71 -16.09 0.23
CA ARG A 56 -3.16 -14.87 -0.44
C ARG A 56 -3.78 -15.19 -1.80
N VAL A 57 -4.79 -14.40 -2.17
CA VAL A 57 -5.33 -14.34 -3.53
C VAL A 57 -5.14 -12.93 -4.08
N GLY A 58 -5.10 -12.78 -5.40
CA GLY A 58 -5.12 -11.47 -6.02
C GLY A 58 -5.66 -11.47 -7.43
N LEU A 59 -6.20 -10.32 -7.83
CA LEU A 59 -6.66 -10.04 -9.19
C LEU A 59 -6.01 -8.75 -9.67
N ASN A 60 -5.54 -8.70 -10.92
CA ASN A 60 -4.90 -7.50 -11.44
C ASN A 60 -5.94 -6.52 -11.99
N LEU A 61 -5.96 -5.29 -11.46
CA LEU A 61 -6.77 -4.20 -12.01
C LEU A 61 -6.15 -3.59 -13.27
N GLU A 62 -4.82 -3.62 -13.39
CA GLU A 62 -4.01 -3.05 -14.48
C GLU A 62 -4.06 -1.52 -14.59
N ALA A 63 -5.23 -0.89 -14.40
CA ALA A 63 -5.44 0.56 -14.52
C ALA A 63 -6.38 1.08 -13.41
N PRO A 64 -6.37 2.39 -13.11
CA PRO A 64 -7.15 2.95 -11.99
C PRO A 64 -8.64 3.15 -12.27
N GLY A 65 -9.11 2.83 -13.47
CA GLY A 65 -10.51 2.98 -13.85
C GLY A 65 -10.85 2.33 -15.19
N PRO A 66 -12.15 2.25 -15.54
CA PRO A 66 -12.61 1.52 -16.73
C PRO A 66 -12.16 2.15 -18.06
N SER A 67 -12.11 3.49 -18.15
CA SER A 67 -11.62 4.19 -19.35
C SER A 67 -10.15 3.87 -19.62
N PHE A 68 -9.31 4.03 -18.60
CA PHE A 68 -7.89 3.69 -18.65
C PHE A 68 -7.66 2.22 -18.98
N PHE A 69 -8.45 1.32 -18.38
CA PHE A 69 -8.36 -0.11 -18.61
C PHE A 69 -8.67 -0.51 -20.05
N ALA A 70 -9.68 0.10 -20.67
CA ALA A 70 -10.06 -0.17 -22.05
C ALA A 70 -8.93 0.14 -23.05
N GLU A 71 -8.04 1.06 -22.73
CA GLU A 71 -6.87 1.38 -23.57
C GLU A 71 -5.78 0.30 -23.49
N ILE A 72 -5.58 -0.31 -22.32
CA ILE A 72 -4.41 -1.16 -22.06
C ILE A 72 -4.72 -2.65 -22.07
N ALA A 73 -5.93 -3.05 -21.70
CA ALA A 73 -6.30 -4.45 -21.50
C ALA A 73 -7.77 -4.76 -21.86
N PRO A 74 -8.30 -4.32 -23.02
CA PRO A 74 -9.71 -4.50 -23.36
C PRO A 74 -10.15 -5.97 -23.45
N SER A 75 -9.22 -6.89 -23.69
CA SER A 75 -9.50 -8.33 -23.78
C SER A 75 -9.66 -9.03 -22.43
N LYS A 76 -9.45 -8.35 -21.29
CA LYS A 76 -9.52 -8.92 -19.94
C LYS A 76 -10.93 -8.84 -19.30
N GLY A 77 -11.97 -8.58 -20.10
CA GLY A 77 -13.36 -8.47 -19.61
C GLY A 77 -13.70 -7.08 -19.10
N GLY A 78 -14.81 -6.95 -18.37
CA GLY A 78 -15.28 -5.69 -17.81
C GLY A 78 -14.56 -5.31 -16.52
N TRP A 79 -13.87 -4.16 -16.50
CA TRP A 79 -13.11 -3.69 -15.32
C TRP A 79 -13.94 -3.69 -14.02
N ASN A 80 -15.20 -3.23 -14.09
CA ASN A 80 -16.10 -3.18 -12.93
C ASN A 80 -16.55 -4.57 -12.48
N LEU A 81 -17.18 -5.34 -13.37
CA LEU A 81 -17.86 -6.59 -13.03
C LEU A 81 -16.90 -7.77 -12.91
N ASP A 82 -15.92 -7.88 -13.80
CA ASP A 82 -15.03 -9.03 -13.87
C ASP A 82 -13.80 -8.90 -12.97
N ILE A 83 -13.41 -7.67 -12.61
CA ILE A 83 -12.19 -7.45 -11.82
C ILE A 83 -12.49 -6.78 -10.49
N LEU A 84 -12.97 -5.53 -10.49
CA LEU A 84 -13.15 -4.75 -9.26
C LEU A 84 -14.14 -5.45 -8.32
N SER A 85 -15.31 -5.86 -8.82
CA SER A 85 -16.32 -6.53 -7.98
C SER A 85 -15.78 -7.82 -7.35
N ARG A 86 -14.97 -8.58 -8.09
CA ARG A 86 -14.36 -9.84 -7.64
C ARG A 86 -13.26 -9.60 -6.61
N LEU A 87 -12.44 -8.57 -6.81
CA LEU A 87 -11.43 -8.13 -5.85
C LEU A 87 -12.08 -7.67 -4.53
N LEU A 88 -13.14 -6.86 -4.61
CA LEU A 88 -13.86 -6.37 -3.43
C LEU A 88 -14.60 -7.49 -2.72
N TYR A 89 -15.17 -8.43 -3.46
CA TYR A 89 -15.72 -9.65 -2.87
C TYR A 89 -14.64 -10.48 -2.15
N ALA A 90 -13.45 -10.65 -2.75
CA ALA A 90 -12.34 -11.32 -2.09
C ALA A 90 -11.94 -10.61 -0.79
N ALA A 91 -11.89 -9.28 -0.80
CA ALA A 91 -11.60 -8.46 0.37
C ALA A 91 -12.66 -8.59 1.47
N SER A 92 -13.94 -8.66 1.11
CA SER A 92 -15.05 -8.76 2.07
C SER A 92 -15.14 -10.12 2.76
N VAL A 93 -14.72 -11.20 2.11
CA VAL A 93 -14.74 -12.56 2.67
C VAL A 93 -13.38 -13.01 3.22
N ALA A 94 -12.31 -12.26 2.97
CA ALA A 94 -10.99 -12.55 3.52
C ALA A 94 -10.94 -12.21 5.02
N ARG A 95 -10.37 -13.12 5.81
CA ARG A 95 -10.19 -12.93 7.26
C ARG A 95 -9.32 -11.71 7.61
N TYR A 96 -8.36 -11.36 6.75
CA TYR A 96 -7.43 -10.26 6.96
C TYR A 96 -7.13 -9.57 5.63
N PRO A 97 -6.99 -8.23 5.60
CA PRO A 97 -6.66 -7.50 4.37
C PRO A 97 -5.42 -8.01 3.64
N SER A 98 -4.39 -8.42 4.39
CA SER A 98 -3.11 -8.92 3.86
C SER A 98 -3.22 -10.18 2.96
N ARG A 99 -4.40 -10.81 2.93
CA ARG A 99 -4.71 -11.98 2.10
C ARG A 99 -5.26 -11.62 0.72
N VAL A 100 -5.45 -10.34 0.42
CA VAL A 100 -5.94 -9.86 -0.86
C VAL A 100 -4.99 -8.81 -1.41
N ASP A 101 -4.54 -9.01 -2.64
CA ASP A 101 -3.73 -8.03 -3.35
C ASP A 101 -4.18 -7.79 -4.79
N THR A 102 -3.73 -6.67 -5.34
CA THR A 102 -3.96 -6.30 -6.74
C THR A 102 -2.71 -5.67 -7.33
N GLN A 103 -2.76 -5.35 -8.62
CA GLN A 103 -1.67 -4.70 -9.34
C GLN A 103 -2.19 -3.70 -10.36
N LEU A 104 -1.45 -2.61 -10.51
CA LEU A 104 -1.62 -1.55 -11.49
C LEU A 104 -0.34 -1.38 -12.30
N VAL A 105 -0.50 -1.07 -13.59
CA VAL A 105 0.57 -0.68 -14.49
C VAL A 105 0.56 0.84 -14.62
N LEU A 106 1.57 1.49 -14.07
CA LEU A 106 1.67 2.94 -14.07
C LEU A 106 2.20 3.47 -15.40
N GLY A 107 1.56 4.49 -15.93
CA GLY A 107 1.91 5.30 -17.09
C GLY A 107 1.57 4.66 -18.44
N ALA A 108 0.91 3.51 -18.42
CA ALA A 108 0.45 2.84 -19.63
C ALA A 108 -0.78 3.53 -20.25
N SER A 109 -1.67 4.07 -19.41
CA SER A 109 -2.98 4.63 -19.81
C SER A 109 -3.06 6.16 -19.71
N GLY A 110 -1.98 6.84 -19.32
CA GLY A 110 -1.97 8.30 -19.16
C GLY A 110 -2.69 8.81 -17.92
N GLU A 111 -2.95 7.93 -16.95
CA GLU A 111 -3.52 8.28 -15.65
C GLU A 111 -2.59 9.17 -14.81
N SER A 112 -3.17 10.09 -14.04
CA SER A 112 -2.44 10.93 -13.08
C SER A 112 -2.15 10.18 -11.79
N ASP A 113 -1.24 10.70 -10.95
CA ASP A 113 -1.05 10.14 -9.61
C ASP A 113 -2.31 10.30 -8.75
N LEU A 114 -3.07 11.38 -8.93
CA LEU A 114 -4.35 11.60 -8.26
C LEU A 114 -5.36 10.48 -8.57
N ASP A 115 -5.47 10.03 -9.82
CA ASP A 115 -6.34 8.91 -10.20
C ASP A 115 -5.94 7.63 -9.47
N VAL A 116 -4.64 7.36 -9.42
CA VAL A 116 -4.08 6.20 -8.71
C VAL A 116 -4.36 6.30 -7.21
N LEU A 117 -4.13 7.46 -6.59
CA LEU A 117 -4.31 7.65 -5.15
C LEU A 117 -5.77 7.57 -4.72
N LYS A 118 -6.71 8.08 -5.53
CA LYS A 118 -8.16 7.89 -5.32
C LYS A 118 -8.51 6.41 -5.24
N LEU A 119 -8.03 5.61 -6.19
CA LEU A 119 -8.26 4.17 -6.18
C LEU A 119 -7.57 3.51 -4.98
N VAL A 120 -6.34 3.91 -4.64
CA VAL A 120 -5.61 3.36 -3.48
C VAL A 120 -6.39 3.58 -2.18
N GLU A 121 -6.85 4.80 -1.91
CA GLU A 121 -7.63 5.10 -0.71
C GLU A 121 -8.93 4.29 -0.67
N TYR A 122 -9.64 4.20 -1.80
CA TYR A 122 -10.87 3.42 -1.93
C TYR A 122 -10.64 1.93 -1.63
N LEU A 123 -9.67 1.29 -2.27
CA LEU A 123 -9.38 -0.13 -2.11
C LEU A 123 -8.89 -0.48 -0.70
N VAL A 124 -8.02 0.35 -0.13
CA VAL A 124 -7.54 0.17 1.24
C VAL A 124 -8.71 0.30 2.23
N GLY A 125 -9.59 1.28 2.03
CA GLY A 125 -10.80 1.47 2.85
C GLY A 125 -11.77 0.29 2.80
N LEU A 126 -11.77 -0.47 1.70
CA LEU A 126 -12.56 -1.69 1.53
C LEU A 126 -11.82 -2.99 1.89
N GLY A 127 -10.63 -2.90 2.49
CA GLY A 127 -9.92 -4.05 3.03
C GLY A 127 -9.01 -4.79 2.04
N VAL A 128 -8.65 -4.18 0.90
CA VAL A 128 -7.57 -4.71 0.05
C VAL A 128 -6.23 -4.39 0.72
N GLY A 129 -5.42 -5.41 1.01
CA GLY A 129 -4.24 -5.23 1.86
C GLY A 129 -2.96 -4.80 1.16
N ARG A 130 -2.80 -5.06 -0.14
CA ARG A 130 -1.59 -4.70 -0.90
C ARG A 130 -1.96 -4.29 -2.32
N ILE A 131 -1.44 -3.15 -2.75
CA ILE A 131 -1.55 -2.69 -4.13
C ILE A 131 -0.14 -2.63 -4.72
N HIS A 132 0.10 -3.40 -5.76
CA HIS A 132 1.39 -3.45 -6.45
C HIS A 132 1.41 -2.50 -7.64
N PHE A 133 2.46 -1.71 -7.75
CA PHE A 133 2.70 -0.84 -8.89
C PHE A 133 3.84 -1.39 -9.74
N SER A 134 3.58 -1.55 -11.03
CA SER A 134 4.59 -1.86 -12.04
C SER A 134 4.71 -0.68 -13.00
N PRO A 135 5.89 -0.05 -13.16
CA PRO A 135 6.06 1.00 -14.16
C PRO A 135 5.94 0.40 -15.57
N TYR A 136 5.17 1.06 -16.44
CA TYR A 136 5.07 0.67 -17.84
C TYR A 136 6.44 0.70 -18.51
N THR A 137 6.75 -0.38 -19.21
CA THR A 137 7.95 -0.50 -20.05
C THR A 137 7.49 -0.89 -21.45
N PRO A 138 7.82 -0.09 -22.49
CA PRO A 138 7.39 -0.37 -23.85
C PRO A 138 8.02 -1.67 -24.35
N VAL A 139 7.19 -2.57 -24.86
CA VAL A 139 7.65 -3.81 -25.52
C VAL A 139 7.62 -3.59 -27.03
N PRO A 140 8.78 -3.64 -27.72
CA PRO A 140 8.85 -3.44 -29.17
C PRO A 140 7.87 -4.34 -29.92
N GLY A 141 7.21 -3.77 -30.94
CA GLY A 141 6.24 -4.49 -31.77
C GLY A 141 4.80 -4.53 -31.22
N THR A 142 4.55 -4.11 -29.97
CA THR A 142 3.19 -4.06 -29.42
C THR A 142 2.44 -2.78 -29.83
N PRO A 143 1.09 -2.80 -29.93
CA PRO A 143 0.30 -1.60 -30.22
C PRO A 143 0.55 -0.47 -29.21
N LEU A 144 0.63 -0.80 -27.93
CA LEU A 144 0.84 0.19 -26.86
C LEU A 144 2.20 0.87 -26.98
N ALA A 145 3.26 0.16 -27.40
CA ALA A 145 4.58 0.75 -27.61
C ALA A 145 4.62 1.78 -28.75
N ARG A 146 3.65 1.77 -29.69
CA ARG A 146 3.56 2.77 -30.76
C ARG A 146 3.08 4.12 -30.24
N VAL A 147 2.12 4.10 -29.32
CA VAL A 147 1.48 5.28 -28.72
C VAL A 147 2.26 5.77 -27.50
N ARG A 148 2.71 4.85 -26.64
CA ARG A 148 3.45 5.10 -25.41
C ARG A 148 4.88 4.60 -25.55
N ARG A 149 5.75 5.45 -26.09
CA ARG A 149 7.15 5.09 -26.43
C ARG A 149 8.13 5.17 -25.26
N ARG A 150 7.77 5.90 -24.20
CA ARG A 150 8.66 6.13 -23.06
C ARG A 150 8.29 5.21 -21.90
N GLN A 151 9.31 4.66 -21.27
CA GLN A 151 9.16 3.95 -20.01
C GLN A 151 8.70 4.92 -18.92
N THR A 152 7.81 4.46 -18.04
CA THR A 152 7.45 5.21 -16.85
C THR A 152 8.63 5.28 -15.89
N PRO A 153 9.03 6.48 -15.44
CA PRO A 153 10.18 6.61 -14.56
C PRO A 153 10.02 5.82 -13.26
N LEU A 154 11.08 5.11 -12.85
CA LEU A 154 11.06 4.29 -11.64
C LEU A 154 10.77 5.09 -10.36
N TRP A 155 11.11 6.39 -10.34
CA TRP A 155 10.81 7.26 -9.21
C TRP A 155 9.30 7.37 -8.96
N ARG A 156 8.46 7.34 -10.01
CA ARG A 156 7.00 7.47 -9.89
C ARG A 156 6.42 6.30 -9.10
N SER A 157 6.81 5.10 -9.49
CA SER A 157 6.43 3.88 -8.77
C SER A 157 6.90 3.89 -7.31
N ARG A 158 8.14 4.32 -7.03
CA ARG A 158 8.65 4.45 -5.66
C ARG A 158 7.80 5.39 -4.81
N GLN A 159 7.45 6.57 -5.34
CA GLN A 159 6.63 7.56 -4.62
C GLN A 159 5.21 7.05 -4.36
N LEU A 160 4.58 6.40 -5.34
CA LEU A 160 3.26 5.80 -5.17
C LEU A 160 3.26 4.64 -4.18
N TYR A 161 4.33 3.83 -4.11
CA TYR A 161 4.50 2.84 -3.04
C TYR A 161 4.62 3.48 -1.65
N GLU A 162 5.33 4.61 -1.54
CA GLU A 162 5.39 5.37 -0.28
C GLU A 162 4.01 5.93 0.10
N ALA A 163 3.26 6.48 -0.86
CA ALA A 163 1.90 6.97 -0.65
C ALA A 163 0.94 5.85 -0.21
N GLU A 164 0.95 4.71 -0.90
CA GLU A 164 0.15 3.53 -0.54
C GLU A 164 0.46 3.05 0.89
N THR A 165 1.74 3.03 1.26
CA THR A 165 2.16 2.65 2.61
C THR A 165 1.67 3.64 3.65
N LEU A 166 1.70 4.95 3.35
CA LEU A 166 1.20 5.98 4.27
C LEU A 166 -0.32 5.89 4.45
N ILE A 167 -1.06 5.65 3.37
CA ILE A 167 -2.51 5.46 3.44
C ILE A 167 -2.84 4.20 4.23
N ARG A 168 -2.24 3.05 3.87
CA ARG A 168 -2.53 1.75 4.47
C ARG A 168 -2.08 1.63 5.92
N ASP A 169 -0.81 1.94 6.20
CA ASP A 169 -0.17 1.57 7.47
C ASP A 169 -0.11 2.74 8.46
N TYR A 170 -0.23 3.99 7.98
CA TYR A 170 -0.14 5.19 8.79
C TYR A 170 -1.47 5.95 8.92
N GLY A 171 -2.49 5.59 8.13
CA GLY A 171 -3.81 6.23 8.19
C GLY A 171 -3.85 7.65 7.63
N PHE A 172 -2.92 7.97 6.72
CA PHE A 172 -3.03 9.18 5.89
C PHE A 172 -4.21 9.03 4.92
N ARG A 173 -4.79 10.16 4.54
CA ARG A 173 -5.84 10.24 3.53
C ARG A 173 -5.35 10.96 2.29
N LEU A 174 -6.03 10.79 1.16
CA LEU A 174 -5.70 11.50 -0.09
C LEU A 174 -5.60 13.01 0.15
N ARG A 175 -6.55 13.59 0.88
CA ARG A 175 -6.54 15.00 1.26
C ARG A 175 -5.30 15.46 2.04
N ASP A 176 -4.64 14.55 2.75
CA ASP A 176 -3.39 14.86 3.45
C ASP A 176 -2.22 14.91 2.44
N LEU A 177 -2.35 14.29 1.26
CA LEU A 177 -1.35 14.29 0.18
C LEU A 177 -1.59 15.37 -0.89
N GLU A 178 -2.81 15.93 -0.97
CA GLU A 178 -3.19 16.96 -1.95
C GLU A 178 -2.18 18.12 -2.08
N PRO A 179 -1.60 18.67 -0.99
CA PRO A 179 -0.60 19.74 -1.11
C PRO A 179 0.71 19.35 -1.80
N LEU A 180 0.92 18.05 -2.10
CA LEU A 180 2.10 17.57 -2.83
C LEU A 180 1.84 17.35 -4.32
N LEU A 181 0.60 17.53 -4.78
CA LEU A 181 0.22 17.39 -6.18
C LEU A 181 0.49 18.69 -6.94
N ASP A 182 0.88 18.57 -8.21
CA ASP A 182 0.89 19.67 -9.18
C ASP A 182 -0.50 19.89 -9.81
N ASP A 183 -0.62 20.89 -10.68
CA ASP A 183 -1.88 21.26 -11.34
C ASP A 183 -2.41 20.14 -12.26
N GLU A 184 -1.52 19.25 -12.72
CA GLU A 184 -1.86 18.05 -13.49
C GLU A 184 -2.19 16.83 -12.61
N GLY A 185 -2.22 16.99 -11.29
CA GLY A 185 -2.56 15.94 -10.33
C GLY A 185 -1.47 14.88 -10.15
N ASN A 186 -0.20 15.22 -10.39
CA ASN A 186 0.94 14.33 -10.19
C ASN A 186 1.79 14.75 -9.00
N ILE A 187 2.50 13.81 -8.37
CA ILE A 187 3.48 14.16 -7.34
C ILE A 187 4.82 14.43 -8.04
N PRO A 188 5.37 15.67 -7.96
CA PRO A 188 6.63 15.97 -8.64
C PRO A 188 7.79 15.10 -8.16
N PRO A 189 8.80 14.83 -9.02
CA PRO A 189 9.99 14.06 -8.66
C PRO A 189 10.70 14.64 -7.43
N SER A 190 11.05 13.79 -6.47
CA SER A 190 11.87 14.19 -5.33
C SER A 190 12.73 13.05 -4.82
N SER A 191 13.91 13.39 -4.28
CA SER A 191 14.75 12.47 -3.53
C SER A 191 14.34 12.37 -2.05
N ALA A 192 13.51 13.31 -1.56
CA ALA A 192 13.03 13.29 -0.19
C ALA A 192 11.87 12.30 -0.04
N PRO A 193 11.89 11.41 0.97
CA PRO A 193 10.77 10.53 1.26
C PRO A 193 9.45 11.29 1.46
N LEU A 194 8.36 10.73 0.98
CA LEU A 194 7.05 11.37 0.91
C LEU A 194 6.55 11.83 2.28
N LYS A 195 6.78 11.02 3.33
CA LYS A 195 6.43 11.40 4.71
C LYS A 195 7.13 12.68 5.19
N ARG A 196 8.38 12.93 4.75
CA ARG A 196 9.09 14.18 5.07
C ARG A 196 8.55 15.35 4.26
N ARG A 197 8.13 15.12 3.02
CA ARG A 197 7.50 16.15 2.19
C ARG A 197 6.16 16.58 2.80
N LEU A 198 5.35 15.62 3.21
CA LEU A 198 4.11 15.86 3.95
C LEU A 198 4.36 16.67 5.22
N ALA A 199 5.38 16.32 6.00
CA ALA A 199 5.71 17.07 7.21
C ALA A 199 6.15 18.52 6.94
N ARG A 200 6.66 18.83 5.73
CA ARG A 200 6.97 20.22 5.33
C ARG A 200 5.75 20.96 4.82
N ALA A 201 4.87 20.25 4.11
CA ALA A 201 3.61 20.80 3.60
C ALA A 201 2.59 21.08 4.72
N HIS A 202 2.73 20.38 5.86
CA HIS A 202 1.86 20.51 7.02
C HIS A 202 2.64 20.90 8.29
N PRO A 203 3.18 22.13 8.38
CA PRO A 203 3.87 22.60 9.59
C PRO A 203 2.95 22.63 10.82
N GLU A 204 1.64 22.81 10.62
CA GLU A 204 0.62 22.87 11.68
C GLU A 204 0.43 21.56 12.46
N TRP A 205 0.97 20.44 11.96
CA TRP A 205 0.94 19.18 12.71
C TRP A 205 2.01 19.08 13.79
N PHE A 206 2.93 20.05 13.86
CA PHE A 206 4.11 20.00 14.72
C PHE A 206 4.23 21.26 15.58
N PRO A 207 4.90 21.15 16.74
CA PRO A 207 5.49 19.95 17.31
C PRO A 207 4.45 18.96 17.87
N VAL A 208 4.81 17.68 17.93
CA VAL A 208 3.99 16.62 18.53
C VAL A 208 4.55 16.28 19.91
N ASP A 209 3.75 16.45 20.96
CA ASP A 209 4.13 16.02 22.30
C ASP A 209 4.00 14.49 22.44
N PRO A 210 5.11 13.75 22.63
CA PRO A 210 5.08 12.29 22.74
C PRO A 210 4.39 11.80 24.03
N GLU A 211 4.25 12.63 25.05
CA GLU A 211 3.58 12.30 26.31
C GLU A 211 2.07 12.34 26.17
N THR A 212 1.49 13.12 25.26
CA THR A 212 0.03 13.25 25.14
C THR A 212 -0.51 12.79 23.79
N ALA A 213 0.30 12.82 22.73
CA ALA A 213 -0.13 12.55 21.36
C ALA A 213 -0.86 11.21 21.19
N SER A 214 -1.87 11.23 20.32
CA SER A 214 -2.52 10.04 19.81
C SER A 214 -1.58 9.21 18.94
N LEU A 215 -1.98 7.96 18.65
CA LEU A 215 -1.28 7.11 17.68
C LEU A 215 -1.17 7.79 16.32
N ARG A 216 -2.22 8.49 15.87
CA ARG A 216 -2.27 9.14 14.56
C ARG A 216 -1.30 10.31 14.48
N GLU A 217 -1.19 11.12 15.53
CA GLU A 217 -0.23 12.23 15.59
C GLU A 217 1.21 11.73 15.61
N LEU A 218 1.53 10.71 16.43
CA LEU A 218 2.84 10.06 16.40
C LEU A 218 3.18 9.47 15.03
N LEU A 219 2.18 8.95 14.31
CA LEU A 219 2.33 8.44 12.95
C LEU A 219 2.57 9.54 11.91
N ARG A 220 2.34 10.82 12.20
CA ARG A 220 2.72 11.91 11.29
C ARG A 220 4.21 12.24 11.37
N VAL A 221 4.84 12.02 12.51
CA VAL A 221 6.24 12.38 12.77
C VAL A 221 7.20 11.57 11.88
N PRO A 222 8.02 12.22 11.02
CA PRO A 222 9.06 11.53 10.27
C PRO A 222 10.07 10.83 11.18
N GLY A 223 10.42 9.57 10.89
CA GLY A 223 11.29 8.74 11.73
C GLY A 223 10.55 7.85 12.74
N ILE A 224 9.25 8.07 12.94
CA ILE A 224 8.36 7.22 13.75
C ILE A 224 7.50 6.37 12.82
N GLY A 225 7.62 5.04 12.92
CA GLY A 225 6.78 4.08 12.20
C GLY A 225 5.75 3.40 13.12
N PRO A 226 4.81 2.60 12.59
CA PRO A 226 3.72 1.99 13.37
C PRO A 226 4.17 1.15 14.56
N ARG A 227 5.29 0.43 14.44
CA ARG A 227 5.85 -0.32 15.58
C ARG A 227 6.38 0.61 16.67
N ARG A 228 7.09 1.68 16.28
CA ARG A 228 7.68 2.65 17.21
C ARG A 228 6.61 3.48 17.91
N ALA A 229 5.61 3.98 17.17
CA ALA A 229 4.50 4.75 17.73
C ALA A 229 3.74 3.94 18.81
N ARG A 230 3.43 2.66 18.53
CA ARG A 230 2.79 1.77 19.53
C ARG A 230 3.67 1.55 20.77
N ARG A 231 5.00 1.41 20.60
CA ARG A 231 5.93 1.27 21.73
C ARG A 231 6.00 2.55 22.58
N ILE A 232 5.90 3.73 21.98
CA ILE A 232 5.84 5.01 22.70
C ILE A 232 4.57 5.05 23.57
N ILE A 233 3.41 4.77 22.99
CA ILE A 233 2.14 4.71 23.73
C ILE A 233 2.21 3.68 24.86
N ALA A 234 2.80 2.51 24.62
CA ALA A 234 2.95 1.49 25.63
C ALA A 234 3.90 1.91 26.77
N ALA A 235 4.97 2.66 26.48
CA ALA A 235 5.86 3.19 27.52
C ALA A 235 5.17 4.30 28.33
N ARG A 236 4.43 5.19 27.65
CA ARG A 236 3.57 6.19 28.30
C ARG A 236 2.59 5.56 29.28
N ALA A 237 1.88 4.52 28.85
CA ALA A 237 0.88 3.86 29.70
C ALA A 237 1.47 3.21 30.96
N ARG A 238 2.78 2.93 30.98
CA ARG A 238 3.50 2.42 32.16
C ARG A 238 4.17 3.52 33.00
N GLY A 239 4.06 4.79 32.60
CA GLY A 239 4.80 5.89 33.24
C GLY A 239 6.31 5.84 33.02
N GLU A 240 6.79 5.08 32.03
CA GLU A 240 8.21 4.85 31.77
C GLU A 240 8.78 5.78 30.68
N LEU A 241 7.96 6.69 30.14
CA LEU A 241 8.38 7.52 29.01
C LEU A 241 9.29 8.65 29.49
N SER A 242 10.60 8.48 29.28
CA SER A 242 11.62 9.52 29.46
C SER A 242 12.29 9.85 28.13
N LEU A 243 13.06 10.95 28.07
CA LEU A 243 13.86 11.30 26.89
C LEU A 243 14.82 10.16 26.48
N HIS A 244 15.45 9.50 27.45
CA HIS A 244 16.33 8.36 27.22
C HIS A 244 15.57 7.17 26.61
N VAL A 245 14.41 6.82 27.19
CA VAL A 245 13.56 5.74 26.69
C VAL A 245 13.08 6.06 25.28
N LEU A 246 12.60 7.28 25.03
CA LEU A 246 12.13 7.73 23.72
C LEU A 246 13.24 7.61 22.65
N ARG A 247 14.46 8.10 22.94
CA ARG A 247 15.61 7.97 22.05
C ARG A 247 15.95 6.51 21.75
N ARG A 248 15.93 5.64 22.77
CA ARG A 248 16.16 4.19 22.61
C ARG A 248 15.07 3.52 21.76
N LEU A 249 13.80 3.87 21.96
CA LEU A 249 12.67 3.35 21.18
C LEU A 249 12.76 3.76 19.70
N LEU A 250 13.19 5.00 19.44
CA LEU A 250 13.29 5.56 18.11
C LEU A 250 14.56 5.15 17.36
N GLY A 251 15.67 4.85 18.07
CA GLY A 251 16.92 4.38 17.48
C GLY A 251 17.40 5.31 16.35
N SER A 252 17.65 4.76 15.15
CA SER A 252 18.05 5.54 13.97
C SER A 252 17.04 6.63 13.56
N GLY A 253 15.76 6.47 13.92
CA GLY A 253 14.72 7.46 13.65
C GLY A 253 14.82 8.72 14.52
N TRP A 254 15.52 8.65 15.66
CA TRP A 254 15.64 9.75 16.62
C TRP A 254 16.15 11.03 15.97
N ARG A 255 17.22 10.94 15.17
CA ARG A 255 17.87 12.11 14.55
C ARG A 255 16.91 12.97 13.73
N ILE A 256 15.89 12.32 13.17
CA ILE A 256 14.86 12.95 12.33
C ILE A 256 13.69 13.38 13.22
N ALA A 257 13.16 12.46 14.02
CA ALA A 257 11.94 12.66 14.80
C ALA A 257 12.07 13.80 15.81
N GLN A 258 13.23 13.97 16.47
CA GLN A 258 13.44 15.00 17.48
C GLN A 258 13.19 16.44 16.98
N ARG A 259 13.19 16.68 15.66
CA ARG A 259 12.92 18.00 15.06
C ARG A 259 11.43 18.35 15.01
N TYR A 260 10.58 17.37 15.26
CA TYR A 260 9.12 17.45 15.10
C TYR A 260 8.39 17.14 16.42
N LEU A 261 9.14 16.87 17.50
CA LEU A 261 8.60 16.51 18.80
C LEU A 261 8.75 17.69 19.75
N ASP A 262 7.74 17.91 20.59
CA ASP A 262 7.90 18.73 21.78
C ASP A 262 8.60 17.87 22.84
N LEU A 263 9.74 18.35 23.32
CA LEU A 263 10.59 17.63 24.29
C LEU A 263 10.85 18.46 25.54
N SER A 264 10.16 19.59 25.69
CA SER A 264 10.38 20.55 26.78
C SER A 264 10.20 19.92 28.16
N SER A 265 9.12 19.17 28.37
CA SER A 265 8.80 18.45 29.60
C SER A 265 9.75 17.27 29.88
N LEU A 266 10.08 16.48 28.86
CA LEU A 266 10.98 15.34 28.98
C LEU A 266 12.47 15.72 29.18
N GLY A 267 12.84 16.94 28.78
CA GLY A 267 14.18 17.49 28.91
C GLY A 267 14.46 18.09 30.30
N ALA A 268 13.45 18.65 30.95
CA ALA A 268 13.58 19.26 32.28
C ALA A 268 13.96 18.23 33.37
N GLY A 269 13.38 17.03 33.32
CA GLY A 269 13.65 15.97 34.31
C GLY A 269 15.04 15.34 34.26
N ALA A 270 15.91 15.71 33.31
CA ALA A 270 17.29 15.22 33.23
C ALA A 270 18.31 16.13 33.94
N LEU A 271 17.92 17.35 34.32
CA LEU A 271 18.81 18.30 35.01
C LEU A 271 18.69 18.21 36.54
N ASP A 272 17.59 17.66 37.07
CA ASP A 272 17.33 17.59 38.52
C ASP A 272 17.88 16.31 39.20
N SER A 273 18.64 15.46 38.50
CA SER A 273 19.21 14.23 39.06
C SER A 273 20.71 14.31 39.38
N TYR A 274 21.29 15.52 39.42
CA TYR A 274 22.72 15.76 39.70
C TYR A 274 22.98 16.87 40.74
N THR A 275 22.02 17.13 41.62
CA THR A 275 22.21 17.95 42.84
C THR A 275 21.77 17.15 44.05
#